data_AF-A0AAW0II78-F1
#
_entry.id   AF-A0AAW0II78-F1
#
_cell.length_a   1.000
_cell.length_b   1.000
_cell.length_c   1.000
_cell.angle_alpha   90.00
_cell.angle_beta   90.00
_cell.angle_gamma   90.00
#
_symmetry.space_group_name_H-M   'P 1'
#
loop_
_entity.id
_entity.type
_entity.pdbx_description
1 polymer ?
#
loop_
_entity_poly.entity_id
_entity_poly.type
_entity_poly.pdbx_seq_one_letter_code
_entity_poly.pdbx_strand_id
1 'polypeptide(L)'
;MTPSLCFYKTILVASKFCIRTSGLLSLSCLGLYALVVNIGDLLQLVTNDRFKSIEHRVLENQVGPRVSVACLFCTGLQPSPKPYGPIKDLLSEDNPLKYRETTVKDYCNYFNEKGFGGTSALPHFWL
;
A
#
# COMPACT_ATOMS: atom_id res chain seq x y z
N MET A 1 11.62 14.73 -20.28
CA MET A 1 11.86 14.73 -18.82
C MET A 1 10.54 14.30 -18.19
N THR A 2 10.35 13.01 -17.94
CA THR A 2 9.09 12.44 -17.44
C THR A 2 8.98 12.69 -15.94
N PRO A 3 7.87 13.27 -15.43
CA PRO A 3 7.77 13.64 -14.03
C PRO A 3 7.80 12.39 -13.15
N SER A 4 8.59 12.50 -12.08
CA SER A 4 8.92 11.46 -11.11
C SER A 4 7.66 10.90 -10.44
N LEU A 5 7.33 9.65 -10.76
CA LEU A 5 6.32 8.88 -10.03
C LEU A 5 6.94 8.27 -8.78
N CYS A 6 6.82 8.96 -7.64
CA CYS A 6 6.99 8.32 -6.35
C CYS A 6 5.71 7.58 -5.97
N PHE A 7 5.67 6.28 -6.22
CA PHE A 7 4.68 5.35 -5.68
C PHE A 7 5.25 4.70 -4.43
N TYR A 8 4.83 5.14 -3.25
CA TYR A 8 5.23 4.49 -2.01
C TYR A 8 4.04 3.78 -1.39
N LYS A 9 3.79 2.52 -1.76
CA LYS A 9 2.79 1.73 -1.03
C LYS A 9 3.19 1.62 0.43
N THR A 10 2.29 2.13 1.27
CA THR A 10 2.39 2.38 2.72
C THR A 10 3.23 3.60 3.06
N ILE A 11 2.58 4.76 3.25
CA ILE A 11 3.18 5.85 4.03
C ILE A 11 2.07 6.65 4.74
N LEU A 12 2.28 6.93 6.03
CA LEU A 12 1.60 7.98 6.81
C LEU A 12 2.15 9.34 6.41
N VAL A 13 1.36 10.19 5.74
CA VAL A 13 1.82 11.50 5.25
C VAL A 13 0.87 12.64 5.62
N ALA A 14 1.46 13.77 6.04
CA ALA A 14 0.83 15.09 5.97
C ALA A 14 1.31 15.87 4.72
N SER A 15 0.33 16.47 4.03
CA SER A 15 0.35 17.35 2.83
C SER A 15 -0.02 16.71 1.46
N LYS A 16 -1.25 17.02 1.00
CA LYS A 16 -1.91 16.78 -0.31
C LYS A 16 -1.50 15.50 -1.09
N PHE A 17 -2.34 14.48 -1.01
CA PHE A 17 -2.24 13.21 -1.76
C PHE A 17 -3.35 13.10 -2.80
N CYS A 18 -3.06 12.47 -3.94
CA CYS A 18 -4.07 12.03 -4.87
C CYS A 18 -4.21 10.51 -4.79
N ILE A 19 -5.39 10.05 -4.39
CA ILE A 19 -5.72 8.62 -4.28
C ILE A 19 -6.56 8.25 -5.50
N ARG A 20 -6.22 7.13 -6.15
CA ARG A 20 -6.99 6.63 -7.29
C ARG A 20 -7.92 5.50 -6.83
N THR A 21 -9.22 5.80 -6.76
CA THR A 21 -10.28 4.79 -6.56
C THR A 21 -11.38 5.08 -7.57
N SER A 22 -11.36 4.41 -8.75
CA SER A 22 -12.43 4.55 -9.77
C SER A 22 -12.81 6.02 -10.13
N GLY A 23 -11.89 6.94 -9.86
CA GLY A 23 -12.06 8.39 -9.76
C GLY A 23 -10.85 8.96 -8.99
N LEU A 24 -10.37 10.15 -9.38
CA LEU A 24 -9.27 10.83 -8.69
C LEU A 24 -9.86 11.55 -7.47
N LEU A 25 -9.67 11.02 -6.27
CA LEU A 25 -9.99 11.76 -5.05
C LEU A 25 -8.74 12.55 -4.64
N SER A 26 -8.85 13.88 -4.65
CA SER A 26 -7.84 14.76 -4.08
C SER A 26 -8.13 14.94 -2.59
N LEU A 27 -7.24 14.43 -1.72
CA LEU A 27 -7.30 14.73 -0.30
C LEU A 27 -6.70 16.11 -0.06
N SER A 28 -7.56 17.14 -0.03
CA SER A 28 -7.21 18.46 0.47
C SER A 28 -7.12 18.44 2.00
N CYS A 29 -6.10 19.09 2.56
CA CYS A 29 -5.74 19.11 3.97
C CYS A 29 -6.95 19.14 4.92
N LEU A 30 -7.15 18.05 5.65
CA LEU A 30 -8.12 17.92 6.73
C LEU A 30 -7.61 18.69 7.97
N GLY A 31 -7.65 20.02 7.99
CA GLY A 31 -7.24 20.81 9.16
C GLY A 31 -5.77 20.69 9.60
N LEU A 32 -5.41 21.39 10.68
CA LEU A 32 -4.02 21.50 11.18
C LEU A 32 -3.48 20.23 11.88
N TYR A 33 -4.36 19.29 12.23
CA TYR A 33 -4.00 18.09 13.00
C TYR A 33 -4.60 16.82 12.38
N ALA A 34 -4.28 16.54 11.11
CA ALA A 34 -4.70 15.30 10.46
C ALA A 34 -3.53 14.47 9.97
N LEU A 35 -3.72 13.15 10.08
CA LEU A 35 -2.86 12.14 9.51
C LEU A 35 -3.67 11.33 8.50
N VAL A 36 -3.08 11.13 7.32
CA VAL A 36 -3.63 10.19 6.34
C VAL A 36 -3.02 8.83 6.61
N VAL A 37 -3.86 7.84 6.88
CA VAL A 37 -3.47 6.44 7.10
C VAL A 37 -3.89 5.62 5.88
N ASN A 38 -2.95 4.89 5.31
CA ASN A 38 -3.16 4.04 4.15
C ASN A 38 -3.00 2.56 4.51
N ILE A 39 -3.80 1.70 3.87
CA ILE A 39 -3.70 0.24 3.99
C ILE A 39 -2.64 -0.27 3.01
N GLY A 40 -1.69 -1.07 3.50
CA GLY A 40 -0.67 -1.73 2.69
C GLY A 40 -1.09 -3.10 2.16
N ASP A 41 -0.38 -3.59 1.14
CA ASP A 41 -0.66 -4.86 0.46
C ASP A 41 -0.66 -6.05 1.43
N LEU A 42 0.33 -6.15 2.33
CA LEU A 42 0.40 -7.25 3.31
C LEU A 42 -0.82 -7.28 4.26
N LEU A 43 -1.40 -6.13 4.59
CA LEU A 43 -2.62 -6.08 5.41
C LEU A 43 -3.86 -6.52 4.61
N GLN A 44 -3.93 -6.15 3.33
CA GLN A 44 -4.97 -6.66 2.42
C GLN A 44 -4.89 -8.19 2.26
N LEU A 45 -3.67 -8.73 2.14
CA LEU A 45 -3.43 -10.18 2.04
C LEU A 45 -3.91 -10.91 3.30
N VAL A 46 -3.46 -10.47 4.48
CA VAL A 46 -3.80 -11.11 5.76
C VAL A 46 -5.30 -11.02 6.06
N THR A 47 -5.96 -9.94 5.62
CA THR A 47 -7.40 -9.77 5.83
C THR A 47 -8.26 -10.38 4.72
N ASN A 48 -7.67 -11.10 3.77
CA ASN A 48 -8.36 -11.70 2.62
C ASN A 48 -9.31 -10.69 1.96
N ASP A 49 -8.78 -9.54 1.56
CA ASP A 49 -9.51 -8.46 0.90
C ASP A 49 -10.52 -7.67 1.74
N ARG A 50 -10.70 -7.93 3.05
CA ARG A 50 -11.58 -7.07 3.88
C ARG A 50 -11.09 -5.62 3.94
N PHE A 51 -9.78 -5.41 3.96
CA PHE A 51 -9.19 -4.09 3.74
C PHE A 51 -8.49 -4.05 2.39
N LYS A 52 -8.69 -2.97 1.65
CA LYS A 52 -8.12 -2.80 0.31
C LYS A 52 -6.98 -1.79 0.34
N SER A 53 -5.80 -2.23 -0.09
CA SER A 53 -4.70 -1.35 -0.42
C SER A 53 -5.00 -0.63 -1.72
N ILE A 54 -4.80 0.68 -1.71
CA ILE A 54 -5.14 1.57 -2.81
C ILE A 54 -3.89 2.21 -3.38
N GLU A 55 -3.88 2.39 -4.69
CA GLU A 55 -2.85 3.13 -5.38
C GLU A 55 -2.99 4.62 -5.04
N HIS A 56 -1.88 5.22 -4.64
CA HIS A 56 -1.78 6.65 -4.42
C HIS A 56 -0.53 7.18 -5.10
N ARG A 57 -0.62 8.42 -5.56
CA ARG A 57 0.50 9.13 -6.18
C ARG A 57 0.59 10.53 -5.61
N VAL A 58 1.83 10.99 -5.50
CA VAL A 58 2.12 12.37 -5.14
C VAL A 58 2.30 13.14 -6.44
N LEU A 59 1.42 14.12 -6.67
CA LEU A 59 1.54 15.01 -7.82
C LEU A 59 2.52 16.12 -7.50
N GLU A 60 3.34 16.52 -8.46
CA GLU A 60 4.19 17.70 -8.32
C GLU A 60 3.33 18.94 -8.01
N ASN A 61 3.87 19.82 -7.16
CA ASN A 61 3.20 21.07 -6.82
C ASN A 61 3.55 22.13 -7.86
N GLN A 62 2.56 22.89 -8.35
CA GLN A 62 2.83 23.97 -9.32
C GLN A 62 3.51 25.19 -8.68
N VAL A 63 3.35 25.38 -7.36
CA VAL A 63 3.86 26.56 -6.64
C VAL A 63 4.55 26.14 -5.35
N GLY A 64 5.88 26.24 -5.32
CA GLY A 64 6.70 26.05 -4.13
C GLY A 64 6.90 24.58 -3.71
N PRO A 65 7.94 24.32 -2.89
CA PRO A 65 8.26 22.97 -2.44
C PRO A 65 7.18 22.41 -1.51
N ARG A 66 6.95 21.11 -1.58
CA ARG A 66 6.12 20.36 -0.62
C ARG A 66 7.00 19.39 0.15
N VAL A 67 6.89 19.45 1.47
CA VAL A 67 7.58 18.51 2.38
C VAL A 67 6.56 17.62 3.05
N SER A 68 6.81 16.33 2.98
CA SER A 68 6.00 15.28 3.60
C SER A 68 6.92 14.33 4.34
N VAL A 69 6.55 13.97 5.57
CA VAL A 69 7.23 12.91 6.33
C VAL A 69 6.40 11.66 6.31
N ALA A 70 7.12 10.55 6.22
CA ALA A 70 6.61 9.23 5.95
C ALA A 70 6.84 8.28 7.13
N CYS A 71 5.78 7.67 7.67
CA CYS A 71 5.94 6.55 8.61
C CYS A 71 5.36 5.25 8.04
N LEU A 72 6.17 4.20 8.12
CA LEU A 72 5.99 2.90 7.48
C LEU A 72 5.98 1.80 8.56
N PHE A 73 4.81 1.29 8.89
CA PHE A 73 4.69 0.11 9.75
C PHE A 73 4.90 -1.15 8.91
N CYS A 74 6.15 -1.58 8.75
CA CYS A 74 6.47 -2.82 8.05
C CYS A 74 7.58 -3.59 8.77
N THR A 75 7.55 -4.91 8.64
CA THR A 75 8.58 -5.82 9.16
C THR A 75 9.67 -6.13 8.12
N GLY A 76 9.70 -5.43 6.98
CA GLY A 76 10.63 -5.71 5.88
C GLY A 76 12.11 -5.54 6.22
N LEU A 77 12.45 -4.70 7.21
CA LEU A 77 13.84 -4.50 7.67
C LEU A 77 14.35 -5.66 8.53
N GLN A 78 13.46 -6.34 9.25
CA GLN A 78 13.75 -7.52 10.07
C GLN A 78 12.63 -8.54 9.86
N PRO A 79 12.58 -9.18 8.68
CA PRO A 79 11.50 -10.08 8.34
C PRO A 79 11.58 -11.33 9.22
N SER A 80 10.48 -11.66 9.88
CA SER A 80 10.37 -12.94 10.56
C SER A 80 10.17 -14.06 9.53
N PRO A 81 10.58 -15.31 9.84
CA PRO A 81 10.30 -16.45 8.99
C PRO A 81 8.82 -16.87 9.01
N LYS A 82 7.97 -16.20 9.82
CA LYS A 82 6.57 -16.55 9.96
C LYS A 82 5.84 -16.25 8.63
N PRO A 83 5.12 -17.22 8.05
CA PRO A 83 4.32 -16.96 6.86
C PRO A 83 3.16 -16.01 7.18
N TYR A 84 2.86 -15.15 6.23
CA TYR A 84 1.71 -14.28 6.16
C TYR A 84 0.72 -14.93 5.21
N GLY A 85 -0.51 -15.08 5.67
CA GLY A 85 -1.61 -15.63 4.91
C GLY A 85 -2.94 -15.07 5.40
N PRO A 86 -4.03 -15.28 4.65
CA PRO A 86 -5.38 -14.97 5.10
C PRO A 86 -5.69 -15.54 6.49
N ILE A 87 -6.21 -14.70 7.38
CA ILE A 87 -6.71 -15.14 8.70
C ILE A 87 -7.88 -16.09 8.48
N LYS A 88 -7.79 -17.30 9.04
CA LYS A 88 -8.79 -18.37 8.84
C LYS A 88 -10.20 -17.94 9.25
N ASP A 89 -10.32 -17.19 10.35
CA ASP A 89 -11.61 -16.68 10.86
C ASP A 89 -12.27 -15.63 9.95
N LEU A 90 -11.55 -15.12 8.93
CA LEU A 90 -12.06 -14.17 7.95
C LEU A 90 -12.51 -14.82 6.64
N LEU A 91 -12.39 -16.15 6.54
CA LEU A 91 -12.82 -16.93 5.40
C LEU A 91 -14.29 -17.34 5.58
N SER A 92 -15.04 -17.31 4.48
CA SER A 92 -16.43 -17.77 4.43
C SER A 92 -16.77 -18.26 3.03
N GLU A 93 -17.96 -18.83 2.83
CA GLU A 93 -18.44 -19.18 1.48
C GLU A 93 -18.46 -17.96 0.54
N ASP A 94 -18.85 -16.79 1.07
CA ASP A 94 -18.88 -15.52 0.33
C ASP A 94 -17.51 -14.83 0.19
N ASN A 95 -16.54 -15.22 1.01
CA ASN A 95 -15.16 -14.71 0.95
C ASN A 95 -14.16 -15.89 1.00
N PRO A 96 -14.08 -16.68 -0.09
CA PRO A 96 -13.17 -17.81 -0.15
C PRO A 96 -11.72 -17.34 -0.09
N LEU A 97 -10.81 -18.26 0.18
CA LEU A 97 -9.37 -17.99 0.20
C LEU A 97 -8.92 -17.41 -1.16
N LYS A 98 -8.27 -16.24 -1.17
CA LYS A 98 -7.81 -15.56 -2.41
C LYS A 98 -6.30 -15.52 -2.56
N TYR A 99 -5.57 -15.61 -1.45
CA TYR A 99 -4.13 -15.44 -1.42
C TYR A 99 -3.46 -16.69 -0.86
N ARG A 100 -2.33 -17.07 -1.46
CA ARG A 100 -1.44 -18.08 -0.90
C ARG A 100 -0.60 -17.48 0.23
N GLU A 101 -0.06 -18.34 1.08
CA GLU A 101 0.87 -17.92 2.11
C GLU A 101 2.20 -17.44 1.50
N THR A 102 2.82 -16.43 2.10
CA THR A 102 4.13 -15.88 1.69
C THR A 102 4.88 -15.36 2.90
N THR A 103 6.21 -15.26 2.85
CA THR A 103 6.95 -14.51 3.86
C THR A 103 7.02 -13.03 3.49
N VAL A 104 7.30 -12.16 4.47
CA VAL A 104 7.57 -10.74 4.23
C VAL A 104 8.84 -10.58 3.37
N LYS A 105 9.83 -11.46 3.55
CA LYS A 105 11.04 -11.47 2.75
C LYS A 105 10.73 -11.70 1.27
N ASP A 106 9.94 -12.73 0.96
CA ASP A 106 9.58 -13.05 -0.43
C ASP A 106 8.74 -11.94 -1.06
N TYR A 107 7.81 -11.37 -0.28
CA TYR A 107 7.04 -10.20 -0.71
C TYR A 107 7.97 -9.01 -1.05
N CYS A 108 8.91 -8.67 -0.16
CA CYS A 108 9.83 -7.55 -0.36
C CYS A 108 10.77 -7.79 -1.55
N ASN A 109 11.28 -9.01 -1.72
CA ASN A 109 12.13 -9.37 -2.86
C ASN A 109 11.37 -9.16 -4.18
N TYR A 110 10.19 -9.75 -4.31
CA TYR A 110 9.37 -9.60 -5.51
C TYR A 110 8.97 -8.13 -5.75
N PHE A 111 8.59 -7.40 -4.71
CA PHE A 111 8.25 -5.98 -4.81
C PHE A 111 9.41 -5.15 -5.37
N ASN A 112 10.63 -5.40 -4.88
CA ASN A 112 11.84 -4.71 -5.34
C ASN A 112 12.21 -5.08 -6.78
N GLU A 113 12.12 -6.36 -7.15
CA GLU A 113 12.37 -6.85 -8.50
C GLU A 113 11.38 -6.28 -9.52
N LYS A 114 10.10 -6.21 -9.15
CA LYS A 114 9.03 -5.64 -9.98
C LYS A 114 9.23 -4.15 -10.23
N GLY A 115 9.75 -3.42 -9.25
CA GLY A 115 9.93 -1.97 -9.30
C GLY A 115 8.61 -1.17 -9.25
N PHE A 116 8.73 0.15 -9.41
CA PHE A 116 7.63 1.11 -9.23
C PHE A 116 6.75 1.26 -10.49
N GLY A 117 6.16 0.16 -10.96
CA GLY A 117 5.27 0.16 -12.13
C GLY A 117 3.85 0.69 -11.86
N GLY A 118 3.60 1.31 -10.71
CA GLY A 118 2.28 1.82 -10.32
C GLY A 118 1.22 0.76 -10.03
N THR A 119 1.51 -0.53 -10.22
CA THR A 119 0.58 -1.64 -10.01
C THR A 119 0.87 -2.40 -8.71
N SER A 120 -0.14 -3.05 -8.14
CA SER A 120 0.00 -3.86 -6.92
C SER A 120 0.93 -5.08 -7.08
N ALA A 121 1.70 -5.42 -6.05
CA ALA A 121 2.48 -6.68 -6.03
C ALA A 121 1.62 -7.89 -5.64
N LEU A 122 0.43 -7.65 -5.07
CA LEU A 122 -0.49 -8.69 -4.60
C LEU A 122 -0.90 -9.75 -5.63
N PRO A 123 -1.12 -9.44 -6.92
CA PRO A 123 -1.54 -10.46 -7.89
C PRO A 123 -0.56 -11.62 -8.03
N HIS A 124 0.73 -11.42 -7.72
CA HIS A 124 1.71 -12.50 -7.70
C HIS A 124 1.45 -13.56 -6.61
N PHE A 125 0.69 -13.19 -5.57
CA PHE A 125 0.38 -14.02 -4.41
C PHE A 125 -1.08 -14.50 -4.40
N TRP A 126 -1.82 -14.34 -5.51
CA TRP A 126 -3.11 -15.00 -5.65
C TRP A 126 -2.95 -16.52 -5.66
N LEU A 127 -4.02 -17.20 -5.25
CA LEU A 127 -4.16 -18.65 -5.40
C LEU A 127 -4.31 -19.07 -6.86
#